data_AF-A0A1W2THU9-F1
#
_entry.id   AF-A0A1W2THU9-F1
#
_cell.length_a   1.000
_cell.length_b   1.000
_cell.length_c   1.000
_cell.angle_alpha   90.00
_cell.angle_beta   90.00
_cell.angle_gamma   90.00
#
_symmetry.space_group_name_H-M   'P 1'
#
loop_
_entity.id
_entity.type
_entity.pdbx_description
1 polymer ?
#
loop_
_entity_poly.entity_id
_entity_poly.type
_entity_poly.pdbx_seq_one_letter_code
_entity_poly.pdbx_strand_id
1 'polypeptide(L)'
;MRPTVLGLLAGVALAAPVVQENRPVPQPAYPPVYRRPVLSNHTNSTVPSNKTALVTDDISSCSTTWMAIPDVTIGAGTDRRRGFTSAVNSFCDMASGRTVASQDYLSMATEVFLNGGMNPSSYGLLGYVYFEIHNKLSSAHTVDAASCKKYLGTLSAAGGQCYGTTNGDTKGGTYQVGTNGVSYHALGNTVPPTQDALNKLLQTTVLAAQSVNKGSGAPLNPWPLDSLNSVLPTSCHSHNDYDNSIPAFGALSAGCIGMEADVWLFQGDVILGHILPTIGRTLRAQYVNPLKAIIDHNGGSVYKSRPDQTLVLLIDFKTSDTGTLDAVVKALDPLRQAGYLSRLEGGVPVRKAVTVVASGSAPFDRISTGDGVPNRDIFYDANLGALGGTTYTAQNSYVASADFQDVVGEAKTASLTTAQMNIITNHVNQAHAKGLVARYWNLPGEYLWEPLEALGVDLLNADNLPNTARIPRL
;
A
#
# COMPACT_ATOMS: atom_id res chain seq x y z
N MET A 1 -61.32 -46.77 -35.99
CA MET A 1 -61.10 -48.04 -35.25
C MET A 1 -59.63 -48.13 -34.92
N ARG A 2 -59.27 -48.41 -33.65
CA ARG A 2 -57.88 -48.72 -33.28
C ARG A 2 -57.42 -49.98 -34.03
N PRO A 3 -56.11 -50.09 -34.27
CA PRO A 3 -55.46 -51.32 -33.85
C PRO A 3 -54.17 -51.08 -33.08
N THR A 4 -53.77 -52.13 -32.38
CA THR A 4 -52.69 -52.22 -31.43
C THR A 4 -51.83 -53.45 -31.80
N VAL A 5 -50.53 -53.41 -31.48
CA VAL A 5 -49.60 -54.56 -31.23
C VAL A 5 -49.06 -55.28 -32.51
N LEU A 6 -47.81 -55.73 -32.71
CA LEU A 6 -46.53 -55.99 -31.98
C LEU A 6 -45.43 -55.90 -33.08
N GLY A 7 -44.24 -55.31 -32.91
CA GLY A 7 -43.04 -55.90 -32.29
C GLY A 7 -42.13 -56.66 -33.27
N LEU A 8 -40.87 -56.25 -33.46
CA LEU A 8 -39.70 -57.14 -33.64
C LEU A 8 -38.35 -56.38 -33.60
N LEU A 9 -37.37 -56.99 -32.93
CA LEU A 9 -35.97 -56.55 -32.78
C LEU A 9 -35.12 -56.78 -34.05
N ALA A 10 -34.15 -55.90 -34.30
CA ALA A 10 -32.83 -56.18 -34.90
C ALA A 10 -31.95 -54.93 -34.65
N GLY A 11 -30.80 -55.00 -33.97
CA GLY A 11 -29.57 -55.61 -34.48
C GLY A 11 -28.65 -54.49 -34.98
N VAL A 12 -27.83 -53.90 -34.10
CA VAL A 12 -26.85 -52.86 -34.47
C VAL A 12 -25.58 -53.55 -34.95
N ALA A 13 -25.28 -53.41 -36.24
CA ALA A 13 -23.99 -53.74 -36.84
C ALA A 13 -23.22 -52.45 -37.15
N LEU A 14 -21.94 -52.46 -36.77
CA LEU A 14 -20.97 -51.39 -36.89
C LEU A 14 -20.69 -51.00 -38.35
N ALA A 15 -20.67 -49.68 -38.61
CA ALA A 15 -19.97 -49.08 -39.75
C ALA A 15 -19.04 -47.98 -39.23
N ALA A 16 -17.77 -48.05 -39.63
CA ALA A 16 -16.66 -47.22 -39.18
C ALA A 16 -16.81 -45.74 -39.60
N PRO A 17 -16.33 -44.76 -38.80
CA PRO A 17 -16.25 -43.39 -39.23
C PRO A 17 -14.99 -43.14 -40.08
N VAL A 18 -15.19 -42.38 -41.14
CA VAL A 18 -14.17 -41.78 -42.00
C VAL A 18 -13.29 -40.86 -41.15
N VAL A 19 -11.97 -41.05 -41.23
CA VAL A 19 -10.96 -40.20 -40.61
C VAL A 19 -10.91 -38.87 -41.35
N GLN A 20 -11.39 -37.79 -40.71
CA GLN A 20 -10.96 -36.43 -41.06
C GLN A 20 -9.64 -36.17 -40.32
N GLU A 21 -8.57 -35.96 -41.08
CA GLU A 21 -7.28 -35.51 -40.56
C GLU A 21 -7.46 -34.13 -39.88
N ASN A 22 -7.40 -34.14 -38.54
CA ASN A 22 -7.21 -32.94 -37.75
C ASN A 22 -5.82 -32.36 -38.06
N ARG A 23 -5.77 -31.34 -38.92
CA ARG A 23 -4.59 -30.46 -38.96
C ARG A 23 -4.54 -29.67 -37.65
N PRO A 24 -3.42 -29.69 -36.91
CA PRO A 24 -3.28 -28.86 -35.73
C PRO A 24 -3.31 -27.39 -36.14
N VAL A 25 -4.20 -26.62 -35.51
CA VAL A 25 -4.16 -25.15 -35.54
C VAL A 25 -2.83 -24.72 -34.92
N PRO A 26 -2.03 -23.84 -35.56
CA PRO A 26 -0.78 -23.39 -34.98
C PRO A 26 -1.08 -22.63 -33.69
N GLN A 27 -0.52 -23.07 -32.57
CA GLN A 27 -0.54 -22.28 -31.35
C GLN A 27 0.24 -20.97 -31.59
N PRO A 28 -0.22 -19.83 -31.07
CA PRO A 28 0.60 -18.63 -31.06
C PRO A 28 1.89 -18.94 -30.30
N ALA A 29 3.03 -18.86 -31.00
CA ALA A 29 4.33 -18.92 -30.37
C ALA A 29 4.51 -17.63 -29.56
N TYR A 30 4.11 -17.66 -28.28
CA TYR A 30 4.48 -16.62 -27.35
C TYR A 30 6.01 -16.65 -27.19
N PRO A 31 6.69 -15.49 -27.26
CA PRO A 31 8.12 -15.43 -26.98
C PRO A 31 8.40 -16.00 -25.58
N PRO A 32 9.58 -16.61 -25.36
CA PRO A 32 9.92 -17.22 -24.09
C PRO A 32 9.72 -16.20 -22.96
N VAL A 33 8.91 -16.62 -21.98
CA VAL A 33 8.64 -15.91 -20.74
C VAL A 33 9.96 -15.49 -20.12
N TYR A 34 10.27 -14.20 -20.18
CA TYR A 34 11.17 -13.62 -19.20
C TYR A 34 10.42 -13.74 -17.88
N ARG A 35 10.64 -14.86 -17.17
CA ARG A 35 10.53 -14.83 -15.72
C ARG A 35 11.51 -13.75 -15.31
N ARG A 36 11.01 -12.54 -15.05
CA ARG A 36 11.77 -11.65 -14.18
C ARG A 36 12.11 -12.51 -12.97
N PRO A 37 13.38 -12.59 -12.56
CA PRO A 37 13.65 -13.03 -11.22
C PRO A 37 12.70 -12.21 -10.36
N VAL A 38 11.94 -12.85 -9.48
CA VAL A 38 11.59 -12.17 -8.24
C VAL A 38 12.93 -11.59 -7.81
N LEU A 39 13.08 -10.26 -7.88
CA LEU A 39 14.13 -9.61 -7.15
C LEU A 39 13.72 -9.89 -5.71
N SER A 40 14.10 -11.08 -5.24
CA SER A 40 14.70 -11.14 -3.95
C SER A 40 15.77 -10.07 -4.04
N ASN A 41 15.48 -8.90 -3.48
CA ASN A 41 16.49 -8.19 -2.73
C ASN A 41 16.89 -9.09 -1.55
N HIS A 42 17.36 -10.30 -1.85
CA HIS A 42 18.54 -10.83 -1.24
C HIS A 42 19.68 -9.97 -1.79
N THR A 43 19.83 -8.76 -1.24
CA THR A 43 21.13 -8.56 -0.62
C THR A 43 21.29 -9.78 0.28
N ASN A 44 22.39 -10.50 0.15
CA ASN A 44 22.85 -11.29 1.28
C ASN A 44 23.09 -10.28 2.43
N SER A 45 22.02 -9.76 3.03
CA SER A 45 21.94 -9.66 4.46
C SER A 45 21.91 -11.12 4.89
N THR A 46 23.10 -11.72 4.96
CA THR A 46 23.37 -12.61 6.07
C THR A 46 22.90 -11.84 7.29
N VAL A 47 21.66 -12.07 7.71
CA VAL A 47 21.14 -11.57 8.97
C VAL A 47 22.20 -11.98 9.97
N PRO A 48 22.97 -11.05 10.54
CA PRO A 48 23.95 -11.46 11.52
C PRO A 48 23.10 -12.03 12.65
N SER A 49 23.39 -13.27 13.04
CA SER A 49 23.01 -13.78 14.35
C SER A 49 23.64 -12.97 15.50
N ASN A 50 24.37 -11.90 15.17
CA ASN A 50 25.07 -11.05 16.11
C ASN A 50 24.22 -9.84 16.48
N LYS A 51 23.85 -9.88 17.76
CA LYS A 51 23.21 -8.92 18.67
C LYS A 51 23.83 -7.49 18.71
N THR A 52 24.54 -7.07 17.66
CA THR A 52 25.14 -5.73 17.51
C THR A 52 24.16 -4.81 16.79
N ALA A 53 24.01 -3.55 17.22
CA ALA A 53 23.23 -2.58 16.45
C ALA A 53 23.95 -2.34 15.11
N LEU A 54 23.28 -2.51 13.97
CA LEU A 54 23.86 -2.16 12.67
C LEU A 54 23.68 -0.65 12.47
N VAL A 55 24.52 0.12 13.14
CA VAL A 55 24.47 1.58 13.02
C VAL A 55 25.26 1.99 11.78
N THR A 56 24.56 2.59 10.83
CA THR A 56 25.16 3.57 9.93
C THR A 56 24.85 4.95 10.48
N ASP A 57 25.53 5.99 10.01
CA ASP A 57 25.20 7.36 10.39
C ASP A 57 23.67 7.59 10.21
N ASP A 58 23.01 7.99 11.29
CA ASP A 58 21.58 8.33 11.40
C ASP A 58 20.53 7.19 11.46
N ILE A 59 20.89 5.91 11.49
CA ILE A 59 19.91 4.79 11.51
C ILE A 59 20.27 3.75 12.59
N SER A 60 19.29 3.32 13.39
CA SER A 60 19.45 2.19 14.31
C SER A 60 18.27 1.21 14.24
N SER A 61 18.56 -0.06 14.50
CA SER A 61 17.57 -1.09 14.78
C SER A 61 18.14 -2.08 15.76
N CYS A 62 17.27 -2.53 16.64
CA CYS A 62 17.50 -3.70 17.46
C CYS A 62 16.54 -4.84 17.16
N SER A 63 16.01 -4.83 15.94
CA SER A 63 15.12 -5.81 15.35
C SER A 63 15.38 -5.93 13.85
N THR A 64 14.51 -6.62 13.11
CA THR A 64 14.52 -6.60 11.64
C THR A 64 14.09 -5.26 11.05
N THR A 65 13.60 -4.31 11.86
CA THR A 65 12.97 -3.07 11.42
C THR A 65 13.77 -1.83 11.84
N TRP A 66 14.38 -1.19 10.84
CA TRP A 66 15.24 -0.02 10.98
C TRP A 66 14.48 1.29 11.02
N MET A 67 14.91 2.17 11.92
CA MET A 67 14.34 3.50 12.10
C MET A 67 15.41 4.58 12.11
N ALA A 68 15.04 5.77 11.62
CA ALA A 68 15.89 6.95 11.71
C ALA A 68 16.12 7.33 13.18
N ILE A 69 17.36 7.65 13.55
CA ILE A 69 17.72 8.07 14.91
C ILE A 69 17.28 9.52 15.16
N PRO A 70 17.70 10.53 14.35
CA PRO A 70 17.15 11.87 14.42
C PRO A 70 15.79 11.95 13.74
N ASP A 71 15.05 13.03 14.01
CA ASP A 71 13.95 13.42 13.12
C ASP A 71 14.49 13.66 11.71
N VAL A 72 13.70 13.31 10.71
CA VAL A 72 14.09 13.43 9.31
C VAL A 72 13.14 14.33 8.57
N THR A 73 13.65 14.99 7.54
CA THR A 73 12.83 15.77 6.61
C THR A 73 12.85 15.06 5.26
N ILE A 74 11.67 14.62 4.84
CA ILE A 74 11.43 13.90 3.59
C ILE A 74 10.60 14.76 2.64
N GLY A 75 10.27 14.20 1.47
CA GLY A 75 9.44 14.81 0.45
C GLY A 75 10.01 16.14 -0.03
N ALA A 76 11.28 16.14 -0.41
CA ALA A 76 12.02 17.33 -0.82
C ALA A 76 11.93 18.52 0.17
N GLY A 77 11.84 18.24 1.47
CA GLY A 77 11.80 19.29 2.51
C GLY A 77 10.40 19.62 3.05
N THR A 78 9.35 19.00 2.52
CA THR A 78 7.95 19.35 2.83
C THR A 78 7.36 18.62 4.04
N ASP A 79 8.05 17.58 4.54
CA ASP A 79 7.47 16.66 5.52
C ASP A 79 8.50 16.24 6.57
N ARG A 80 8.26 16.60 7.83
CA ARG A 80 9.12 16.24 8.95
C ARG A 80 8.54 15.03 9.68
N ARG A 81 9.34 13.97 9.77
CA ARG A 81 8.97 12.71 10.43
C ARG A 81 9.79 12.47 11.69
N ARG A 82 9.13 11.85 12.67
CA ARG A 82 9.70 11.57 13.99
C ARG A 82 10.78 10.50 13.90
N GLY A 83 11.94 10.79 14.46
CA GLY A 83 13.00 9.81 14.68
C GLY A 83 12.87 9.13 16.04
N PHE A 84 13.69 8.10 16.24
CA PHE A 84 13.77 7.34 17.47
C PHE A 84 14.04 8.22 18.70
N THR A 85 14.96 9.17 18.60
CA THR A 85 15.35 10.03 19.72
C THR A 85 14.16 10.84 20.25
N SER A 86 13.38 11.44 19.35
CA SER A 86 12.16 12.19 19.70
C SER A 86 11.08 11.28 20.27
N ALA A 87 10.94 10.05 19.73
CA ALA A 87 10.01 9.06 20.27
C ALA A 87 10.37 8.62 21.70
N VAL A 88 11.65 8.36 21.97
CA VAL A 88 12.18 8.05 23.32
C VAL A 88 11.91 9.19 24.28
N ASN A 89 12.20 10.43 23.87
CA ASN A 89 11.97 11.60 24.70
C ASN A 89 10.48 11.71 25.09
N SER A 90 9.58 11.63 24.10
CA SER A 90 8.13 11.66 24.32
C SER A 90 7.68 10.57 25.29
N PHE A 91 8.14 9.33 25.10
CA PHE A 91 7.78 8.22 25.98
C PHE A 91 8.26 8.44 27.41
N CYS A 92 9.55 8.73 27.60
CA CYS A 92 10.14 8.88 28.93
C CYS A 92 9.59 10.09 29.69
N ASP A 93 9.26 11.18 28.98
CA ASP A 93 8.63 12.36 29.60
C ASP A 93 7.21 12.06 30.05
N MET A 94 6.43 11.32 29.25
CA MET A 94 5.10 10.85 29.65
C MET A 94 5.18 9.86 30.84
N ALA A 95 6.17 8.96 30.81
CA ALA A 95 6.35 7.91 31.81
C ALA A 95 6.90 8.44 33.14
N SER A 96 7.53 9.60 33.14
CA SER A 96 8.15 10.21 34.32
C SER A 96 7.20 10.27 35.52
N GLY A 97 7.66 9.80 36.67
CA GLY A 97 6.89 9.77 37.91
C GLY A 97 5.80 8.68 37.97
N ARG A 98 5.59 7.89 36.92
CA ARG A 98 4.71 6.72 36.96
C ARG A 98 5.37 5.61 37.76
N THR A 99 4.59 4.96 38.62
CA THR A 99 5.02 3.78 39.36
C THR A 99 4.58 2.52 38.62
N VAL A 100 5.52 1.61 38.41
CA VAL A 100 5.30 0.26 37.86
C VAL A 100 5.39 -0.72 39.03
N ALA A 101 4.34 -1.51 39.24
CA ALA A 101 4.31 -2.49 40.32
C ALA A 101 5.38 -3.57 40.12
N SER A 102 5.62 -4.37 41.16
CA SER A 102 6.52 -5.52 41.05
C SER A 102 6.00 -6.52 40.01
N GLN A 103 6.89 -7.03 39.16
CA GLN A 103 6.61 -7.96 38.06
C GLN A 103 5.63 -7.40 37.00
N ASP A 104 5.59 -6.09 36.84
CA ASP A 104 4.58 -5.42 36.03
C ASP A 104 5.17 -4.50 34.95
N TYR A 105 4.31 -3.93 34.11
CA TYR A 105 4.66 -3.25 32.87
C TYR A 105 4.08 -1.83 32.76
N LEU A 106 4.83 -0.98 32.05
CA LEU A 106 4.35 0.26 31.47
C LEU A 106 4.73 0.29 29.99
N SER A 107 3.75 0.46 29.11
CA SER A 107 3.98 0.40 27.66
C SER A 107 3.38 1.59 26.93
N MET A 108 3.94 1.88 25.75
CA MET A 108 3.39 2.83 24.78
C MET A 108 3.88 2.49 23.38
N ALA A 109 3.02 2.67 22.39
CA ALA A 109 3.43 2.66 20.99
C ALA A 109 3.28 4.06 20.38
N THR A 110 4.24 4.48 19.56
CA THR A 110 4.22 5.78 18.87
C THR A 110 4.78 5.65 17.46
N GLU A 111 4.40 6.59 16.59
CA GLU A 111 4.94 6.75 15.25
C GLU A 111 6.45 7.02 15.26
N VAL A 112 7.16 6.46 14.27
CA VAL A 112 8.56 6.73 13.89
C VAL A 112 8.72 6.56 12.38
N PHE A 113 9.80 7.11 11.82
CA PHE A 113 10.14 6.90 10.42
C PHE A 113 11.01 5.65 10.23
N LEU A 114 10.52 4.68 9.46
CA LEU A 114 11.20 3.42 9.16
C LEU A 114 11.80 3.44 7.77
N ASN A 115 13.11 3.35 7.66
CA ASN A 115 13.88 3.51 6.41
C ASN A 115 14.48 2.19 5.88
N GLY A 116 14.30 1.08 6.62
CA GLY A 116 14.80 -0.23 6.20
C GLY A 116 16.33 -0.35 6.13
N GLY A 117 17.08 0.53 6.79
CA GLY A 117 18.55 0.50 6.81
C GLY A 117 19.19 1.33 5.68
N MET A 118 18.39 2.07 4.91
CA MET A 118 18.85 2.92 3.80
C MET A 118 18.76 4.41 4.14
N ASN A 119 19.34 5.31 3.34
CA ASN A 119 19.30 6.75 3.64
C ASN A 119 17.85 7.25 3.94
N PRO A 120 17.54 7.74 5.15
CA PRO A 120 16.17 8.06 5.53
C PRO A 120 15.62 9.33 4.85
N SER A 121 16.47 10.13 4.21
CA SER A 121 16.02 11.24 3.35
C SER A 121 15.55 10.76 1.97
N SER A 122 15.82 9.50 1.61
CA SER A 122 15.49 8.93 0.31
C SER A 122 14.59 7.70 0.39
N TYR A 123 14.59 7.02 1.54
CA TYR A 123 13.90 5.75 1.73
C TYR A 123 13.19 5.75 3.07
N GLY A 124 11.91 5.42 3.07
CA GLY A 124 11.21 4.99 4.25
C GLY A 124 9.72 5.26 4.23
N LEU A 125 9.07 4.76 5.26
CA LEU A 125 7.63 4.83 5.47
C LEU A 125 7.34 5.20 6.91
N LEU A 126 6.09 5.59 7.14
CA LEU A 126 5.54 5.61 8.49
C LEU A 126 5.62 4.20 9.10
N GLY A 127 6.07 4.12 10.33
CA GLY A 127 5.93 2.93 11.16
C GLY A 127 5.90 3.29 12.63
N TYR A 128 6.19 2.31 13.48
CA TYR A 128 5.90 2.41 14.91
C TYR A 128 7.04 1.86 15.74
N VAL A 129 7.23 2.44 16.92
CA VAL A 129 8.11 1.91 17.96
C VAL A 129 7.29 1.61 19.20
N TYR A 130 7.48 0.41 19.74
CA TYR A 130 6.80 -0.11 20.92
C TYR A 130 7.78 -0.05 22.08
N PHE A 131 7.46 0.82 23.04
CA PHE A 131 8.20 0.97 24.27
C PHE A 131 7.58 0.12 25.38
N GLU A 132 8.44 -0.46 26.22
CA GLU A 132 8.04 -1.18 27.43
C GLU A 132 9.07 -0.90 28.54
N ILE A 133 8.58 -0.62 29.74
CA ILE A 133 9.34 -0.68 30.98
C ILE A 133 8.77 -1.85 31.77
N HIS A 134 9.59 -2.88 31.98
CA HIS A 134 9.22 -4.06 32.76
C HIS A 134 9.98 -4.08 34.08
N ASN A 135 9.26 -4.01 35.18
CA ASN A 135 9.82 -4.03 36.52
C ASN A 135 9.94 -5.46 37.07
N LYS A 136 11.13 -6.06 36.95
CA LYS A 136 11.42 -7.41 37.46
C LYS A 136 11.81 -7.44 38.94
N LEU A 137 11.80 -6.30 39.63
CA LEU A 137 12.11 -6.23 41.07
C LEU A 137 10.94 -6.78 41.90
N SER A 138 11.21 -7.11 43.17
CA SER A 138 10.18 -7.45 44.17
C SER A 138 9.48 -6.21 44.75
N SER A 139 9.98 -5.01 44.46
CA SER A 139 9.41 -3.73 44.88
C SER A 139 8.88 -2.94 43.69
N ALA A 140 8.04 -1.94 43.96
CA ALA A 140 7.61 -0.99 42.94
C ALA A 140 8.79 -0.14 42.43
N HIS A 141 8.72 0.28 41.16
CA HIS A 141 9.70 1.13 40.50
C HIS A 141 9.04 2.42 40.02
N THR A 142 9.59 3.57 40.39
CA THR A 142 9.15 4.86 39.85
C THR A 142 10.05 5.27 38.70
N VAL A 143 9.46 5.53 37.54
CA VAL A 143 10.20 5.88 36.33
C VAL A 143 10.79 7.29 36.47
N ASP A 144 12.12 7.37 36.39
CA ASP A 144 12.87 8.61 36.23
C ASP A 144 13.13 8.88 34.73
N ALA A 145 12.79 10.08 34.26
CA ALA A 145 12.91 10.45 32.86
C ALA A 145 14.36 10.42 32.37
N ALA A 146 15.32 10.93 33.16
CA ALA A 146 16.71 11.00 32.76
C ALA A 146 17.32 9.60 32.57
N SER A 147 17.05 8.70 33.52
CA SER A 147 17.46 7.31 33.46
C SER A 147 16.78 6.57 32.29
N CYS A 148 15.47 6.76 32.11
CA CYS A 148 14.72 6.19 30.98
C CYS A 148 15.35 6.58 29.63
N LYS A 149 15.60 7.89 29.41
CA LYS A 149 16.20 8.41 28.18
C LYS A 149 17.61 7.86 27.97
N LYS A 150 18.41 7.79 29.03
CA LYS A 150 19.76 7.20 28.99
C LYS A 150 19.74 5.73 28.55
N TYR A 151 18.86 4.93 29.14
CA TYR A 151 18.80 3.49 28.86
C TYR A 151 18.27 3.20 27.46
N LEU A 152 17.15 3.80 27.06
CA LEU A 152 16.61 3.63 25.72
C LEU A 152 17.52 4.25 24.64
N GLY A 153 18.16 5.39 24.91
CA GLY A 153 19.11 6.01 23.98
C GLY A 153 20.37 5.18 23.71
N THR A 154 20.72 4.24 24.61
CA THR A 154 21.82 3.30 24.37
C THR A 154 21.53 2.38 23.18
N LEU A 155 20.25 2.07 22.91
CA LEU A 155 19.82 1.19 21.82
C LEU A 155 20.02 1.81 20.42
N SER A 156 20.28 3.12 20.35
CA SER A 156 20.57 3.84 19.11
C SER A 156 21.97 4.44 19.08
N ALA A 157 22.84 4.11 20.03
CA ALA A 157 24.19 4.63 20.05
C ALA A 157 25.04 4.02 18.92
N ALA A 158 25.81 4.85 18.21
CA ALA A 158 26.73 4.40 17.16
C ALA A 158 27.73 3.38 17.70
N GLY A 159 27.87 2.24 17.00
CA GLY A 159 28.69 1.11 17.45
C GLY A 159 28.16 0.40 18.72
N GLY A 160 26.96 0.74 19.17
CA GLY A 160 26.32 0.21 20.37
C GLY A 160 25.80 -1.22 20.21
N GLN A 161 25.42 -1.82 21.33
CA GLN A 161 24.75 -3.11 21.36
C GLN A 161 23.24 -2.90 21.46
N CYS A 162 22.50 -3.85 20.89
CA CYS A 162 21.05 -3.86 20.98
C CYS A 162 20.52 -4.39 22.31
N TYR A 163 21.38 -4.36 23.32
CA TYR A 163 21.07 -4.75 24.66
C TYR A 163 22.00 -4.05 25.65
N GLY A 164 21.58 -3.95 26.91
CA GLY A 164 22.40 -3.42 27.99
C GLY A 164 23.56 -4.35 28.37
N THR A 165 24.48 -3.90 29.22
CA THR A 165 25.72 -4.64 29.55
C THR A 165 25.50 -6.01 30.20
N THR A 166 24.31 -6.30 30.73
CA THR A 166 24.09 -7.40 31.68
C THR A 166 23.11 -8.48 31.19
N ASN A 167 22.45 -8.34 30.04
CA ASN A 167 21.58 -9.40 29.48
C ASN A 167 21.27 -9.15 28.00
N GLY A 168 21.69 -10.06 27.11
CA GLY A 168 21.34 -10.03 25.70
C GLY A 168 20.18 -10.96 25.41
N ASP A 169 18.95 -10.46 25.48
CA ASP A 169 17.76 -11.25 25.16
C ASP A 169 17.71 -11.65 23.66
N THR A 170 16.78 -12.52 23.31
CA THR A 170 16.61 -13.04 21.95
C THR A 170 15.79 -12.13 21.05
N LYS A 171 15.15 -11.09 21.59
CA LYS A 171 14.27 -10.18 20.84
C LYS A 171 15.05 -8.98 20.28
N GLY A 172 16.14 -8.59 20.96
CA GLY A 172 16.87 -7.36 20.73
C GLY A 172 16.09 -6.14 21.23
N GLY A 173 16.78 -5.02 21.46
CA GLY A 173 16.17 -3.73 21.78
C GLY A 173 15.93 -3.52 23.27
N THR A 174 16.75 -4.14 24.12
CA THR A 174 16.48 -4.26 25.55
C THR A 174 17.64 -3.80 26.40
N TYR A 175 17.49 -2.67 27.10
CA TYR A 175 18.45 -2.28 28.13
C TYR A 175 17.97 -2.77 29.50
N GLN A 176 18.75 -3.63 30.16
CA GLN A 176 18.44 -4.09 31.51
C GLN A 176 19.39 -3.51 32.55
N VAL A 177 18.83 -2.98 33.64
CA VAL A 177 19.58 -2.50 34.80
C VAL A 177 19.87 -3.67 35.72
N GLY A 178 21.13 -4.14 35.74
CA GLY A 178 21.55 -5.30 36.53
C GLY A 178 20.99 -6.64 36.02
N THR A 179 21.27 -7.73 36.73
CA THR A 179 20.95 -9.11 36.29
C THR A 179 19.47 -9.48 36.42
N ASN A 180 18.74 -8.88 37.37
CA ASN A 180 17.31 -9.12 37.65
C ASN A 180 16.52 -7.81 37.92
N GLY A 181 16.94 -6.70 37.32
CA GLY A 181 16.29 -5.40 37.55
C GLY A 181 15.32 -4.98 36.44
N VAL A 182 15.03 -3.68 36.41
CA VAL A 182 14.13 -3.07 35.43
C VAL A 182 14.72 -3.17 34.03
N SER A 183 13.91 -3.58 33.05
CA SER A 183 14.28 -3.58 31.63
C SER A 183 13.48 -2.55 30.84
N TYR A 184 14.15 -1.91 29.89
CA TYR A 184 13.62 -0.90 28.98
C TYR A 184 13.72 -1.44 27.57
N HIS A 185 12.60 -1.49 26.86
CA HIS A 185 12.52 -2.04 25.51
C HIS A 185 12.10 -0.98 24.50
N ALA A 186 12.64 -1.08 23.29
CA ALA A 186 12.16 -0.35 22.13
C ALA A 186 12.22 -1.21 20.88
N LEU A 187 11.05 -1.55 20.32
CA LEU A 187 10.93 -2.46 19.18
C LEU A 187 10.23 -1.76 18.01
N GLY A 188 10.91 -1.70 16.86
CA GLY A 188 10.33 -1.19 15.63
C GLY A 188 9.31 -2.15 15.02
N ASN A 189 8.27 -1.63 14.38
CA ASN A 189 7.27 -2.41 13.67
C ASN A 189 6.64 -1.63 12.50
N THR A 190 6.37 -2.30 11.40
CA THR A 190 5.64 -1.75 10.25
C THR A 190 4.13 -1.80 10.41
N VAL A 191 3.64 -2.54 11.42
CA VAL A 191 2.22 -2.70 11.73
C VAL A 191 1.87 -1.86 12.97
N PRO A 192 0.83 -1.02 12.91
CA PRO A 192 0.42 -0.20 14.04
C PRO A 192 -0.20 -1.04 15.17
N PRO A 193 -0.27 -0.47 16.39
CA PRO A 193 -1.10 -1.02 17.44
C PRO A 193 -2.58 -0.84 17.07
N THR A 194 -3.48 -1.27 17.95
CA THR A 194 -4.88 -0.84 17.85
C THR A 194 -4.99 0.68 18.02
N GLN A 195 -5.98 1.30 17.39
CA GLN A 195 -6.17 2.76 17.39
C GLN A 195 -6.19 3.35 18.80
N ASP A 196 -6.81 2.64 19.75
CA ASP A 196 -6.95 3.08 21.13
C ASP A 196 -5.65 3.05 21.94
N ALA A 197 -4.58 2.44 21.42
CA ALA A 197 -3.29 2.30 22.09
C ALA A 197 -2.20 3.28 21.58
N LEU A 198 -2.36 3.88 20.40
CA LEU A 198 -1.36 4.76 19.83
C LEU A 198 -1.19 6.04 20.66
N ASN A 199 0.05 6.39 21.00
CA ASN A 199 0.43 7.55 21.81
C ASN A 199 -0.20 7.58 23.22
N LYS A 200 -0.58 6.43 23.78
CA LYS A 200 -1.11 6.32 25.15
C LYS A 200 -0.22 5.46 26.03
N LEU A 201 0.02 5.93 27.25
CA LEU A 201 0.64 5.11 28.28
C LEU A 201 -0.36 4.10 28.82
N LEU A 202 0.00 2.82 28.76
CA LEU A 202 -0.79 1.72 29.30
C LEU A 202 -0.05 1.09 30.47
N GLN A 203 -0.71 1.02 31.62
CA GLN A 203 -0.23 0.28 32.78
C GLN A 203 -0.68 -1.18 32.68
N THR A 204 0.11 -2.05 33.30
CA THR A 204 -0.19 -3.48 33.47
C THR A 204 -0.40 -4.27 32.17
N THR A 205 0.09 -3.74 31.05
CA THR A 205 -0.20 -4.26 29.72
C THR A 205 1.06 -4.22 28.88
N VAL A 206 1.40 -5.35 28.25
CA VAL A 206 2.40 -5.41 27.19
C VAL A 206 1.72 -5.11 25.86
N LEU A 207 2.17 -4.07 25.17
CA LEU A 207 1.69 -3.75 23.83
C LEU A 207 2.34 -4.64 22.77
N ALA A 208 1.54 -5.06 21.80
CA ALA A 208 1.99 -5.80 20.63
C ALA A 208 1.37 -5.22 19.36
N ALA A 209 2.07 -5.40 18.25
CA ALA A 209 1.52 -5.06 16.94
C ALA A 209 0.36 -5.97 16.56
N GLN A 210 -0.55 -5.44 15.76
CA GLN A 210 -1.65 -6.25 15.23
C GLN A 210 -1.13 -7.39 14.34
N SER A 211 -1.84 -8.51 14.34
CA SER A 211 -1.57 -9.58 13.39
C SER A 211 -2.15 -9.22 12.02
N VAL A 212 -1.37 -9.44 10.96
CA VAL A 212 -1.80 -9.17 9.59
C VAL A 212 -2.51 -10.39 9.02
N ASN A 213 -3.75 -10.21 8.55
CA ASN A 213 -4.48 -11.23 7.83
C ASN A 213 -4.13 -11.20 6.33
N LYS A 214 -3.44 -12.24 5.86
CA LYS A 214 -3.08 -12.42 4.44
C LYS A 214 -4.09 -13.28 3.65
N GLY A 215 -5.14 -13.77 4.33
CA GLY A 215 -6.19 -14.60 3.76
C GLY A 215 -7.44 -13.81 3.43
N SER A 216 -8.61 -14.42 3.57
CA SER A 216 -9.88 -13.91 3.06
C SER A 216 -10.56 -12.80 3.89
N GLY A 217 -9.87 -12.25 4.88
CA GLY A 217 -10.43 -11.27 5.83
C GLY A 217 -9.92 -9.86 5.62
N ALA A 218 -10.36 -8.94 6.50
CA ALA A 218 -9.77 -7.61 6.59
C ALA A 218 -8.28 -7.72 6.97
N PRO A 219 -7.36 -7.00 6.30
CA PRO A 219 -5.92 -7.11 6.58
C PRO A 219 -5.54 -6.77 8.03
N LEU A 220 -6.25 -5.82 8.64
CA LEU A 220 -6.12 -5.41 10.04
C LEU A 220 -7.49 -5.39 10.70
N ASN A 221 -7.56 -5.73 11.98
CA ASN A 221 -8.79 -5.73 12.76
C ASN A 221 -8.49 -5.48 14.26
N PRO A 222 -8.96 -4.36 14.84
CA PRO A 222 -9.67 -3.26 14.19
C PRO A 222 -8.77 -2.47 13.21
N TRP A 223 -9.38 -1.75 12.28
CA TRP A 223 -8.61 -0.85 11.40
C TRP A 223 -8.00 0.30 12.21
N PRO A 224 -6.70 0.62 12.03
CA PRO A 224 -5.97 1.59 12.86
C PRO A 224 -6.20 3.03 12.39
N LEU A 225 -7.40 3.57 12.61
CA LEU A 225 -7.86 4.81 11.96
C LEU A 225 -7.02 6.06 12.29
N ASP A 226 -6.46 6.16 13.50
CA ASP A 226 -5.64 7.31 13.88
C ASP A 226 -4.18 7.22 13.43
N SER A 227 -3.74 6.03 13.00
CA SER A 227 -2.35 5.75 12.64
C SER A 227 -1.91 6.37 11.32
N LEU A 228 -2.82 7.02 10.57
CA LEU A 228 -2.53 7.71 9.31
C LEU A 228 -2.76 9.23 9.39
N ASN A 229 -3.17 9.75 10.56
CA ASN A 229 -3.58 11.15 10.72
C ASN A 229 -2.47 12.17 10.39
N SER A 230 -1.21 11.80 10.59
CA SER A 230 -0.04 12.63 10.33
C SER A 230 0.49 12.50 8.90
N VAL A 231 -0.09 11.63 8.07
CA VAL A 231 0.42 11.42 6.71
C VAL A 231 0.00 12.56 5.79
N LEU A 232 0.98 13.14 5.11
CA LEU A 232 0.76 14.08 4.02
C LEU A 232 0.72 13.31 2.68
N PRO A 233 -0.26 13.58 1.80
CA PRO A 233 -0.34 12.94 0.50
C PRO A 233 0.80 13.36 -0.44
N THR A 234 1.10 12.54 -1.44
CA THR A 234 2.10 12.77 -2.50
C THR A 234 1.60 12.17 -3.81
N SER A 235 2.15 12.60 -4.94
CA SER A 235 1.80 12.25 -6.32
C SER A 235 2.10 10.80 -6.72
N CYS A 236 2.16 9.84 -5.79
CA CYS A 236 2.38 8.43 -6.11
C CYS A 236 1.10 7.62 -6.29
N HIS A 237 1.23 6.57 -7.09
CA HIS A 237 0.24 5.53 -7.33
C HIS A 237 0.84 4.18 -6.92
N SER A 238 0.32 3.58 -5.83
CA SER A 238 0.74 2.25 -5.35
C SER A 238 0.32 1.19 -6.36
N HIS A 239 1.28 0.75 -7.18
CA HIS A 239 1.09 -0.23 -8.25
C HIS A 239 1.15 -1.64 -7.69
N ASN A 240 0.31 -2.53 -8.22
CA ASN A 240 0.15 -3.89 -7.69
C ASN A 240 -0.08 -3.94 -6.17
N ASP A 241 -0.79 -2.95 -5.63
CA ASP A 241 -0.93 -2.75 -4.18
C ASP A 241 -1.48 -3.98 -3.46
N TYR A 242 -2.30 -4.79 -4.14
CA TYR A 242 -2.87 -6.03 -3.63
C TYR A 242 -1.82 -7.10 -3.25
N ASP A 243 -0.59 -7.03 -3.77
CA ASP A 243 0.51 -7.93 -3.38
C ASP A 243 1.12 -7.55 -2.02
N ASN A 244 0.87 -6.32 -1.55
CA ASN A 244 1.28 -5.90 -0.22
C ASN A 244 0.50 -6.66 0.87
N SER A 245 1.16 -6.87 2.02
CA SER A 245 0.54 -7.56 3.15
C SER A 245 -0.61 -6.76 3.78
N ILE A 246 -0.57 -5.42 3.67
CA ILE A 246 -1.63 -4.52 4.14
C ILE A 246 -1.85 -3.42 3.06
N PRO A 247 -2.53 -3.74 1.93
CA PRO A 247 -2.56 -2.92 0.72
C PRO A 247 -2.88 -1.42 0.96
N ALA A 248 -4.12 -1.10 1.30
CA ALA A 248 -4.56 0.27 1.51
C ALA A 248 -3.78 1.00 2.61
N PHE A 249 -3.37 0.31 3.68
CA PHE A 249 -2.60 0.92 4.76
C PHE A 249 -1.19 1.30 4.30
N GLY A 250 -0.51 0.42 3.54
CA GLY A 250 0.83 0.66 3.03
C GLY A 250 0.84 1.85 2.06
N ALA A 251 -0.04 1.84 1.07
CA ALA A 251 -0.19 2.94 0.12
C ALA A 251 -0.45 4.28 0.81
N LEU A 252 -1.40 4.31 1.76
CA LEU A 252 -1.72 5.52 2.51
C LEU A 252 -0.59 5.94 3.46
N SER A 253 0.14 5.01 4.08
CA SER A 253 1.31 5.29 4.92
C SER A 253 2.45 5.95 4.12
N ALA A 254 2.57 5.58 2.84
CA ALA A 254 3.51 6.18 1.89
C ALA A 254 3.05 7.56 1.38
N GLY A 255 1.79 7.94 1.64
CA GLY A 255 1.15 9.15 1.14
C GLY A 255 0.57 9.04 -0.27
N CYS A 256 0.55 7.86 -0.90
CA CYS A 256 0.08 7.75 -2.29
C CYS A 256 -1.37 8.16 -2.43
N ILE A 257 -1.64 9.02 -3.41
CA ILE A 257 -2.99 9.45 -3.83
C ILE A 257 -3.62 8.54 -4.86
N GLY A 258 -2.92 7.49 -5.28
CA GLY A 258 -3.46 6.42 -6.09
C GLY A 258 -3.11 5.04 -5.55
N MET A 259 -3.98 4.06 -5.77
CA MET A 259 -3.72 2.65 -5.54
C MET A 259 -4.45 1.80 -6.58
N GLU A 260 -3.89 0.62 -6.86
CA GLU A 260 -4.40 -0.31 -7.86
C GLU A 260 -4.92 -1.60 -7.26
N ALA A 261 -6.05 -2.07 -7.77
CA ALA A 261 -6.62 -3.38 -7.48
C ALA A 261 -6.83 -4.16 -8.79
N ASP A 262 -6.05 -5.22 -8.97
CA ASP A 262 -6.25 -6.17 -10.06
C ASP A 262 -7.38 -7.13 -9.74
N VAL A 263 -8.45 -7.12 -10.53
CA VAL A 263 -9.69 -7.81 -10.18
C VAL A 263 -10.08 -8.92 -11.16
N TRP A 264 -10.64 -9.98 -10.57
CA TRP A 264 -11.25 -11.12 -11.24
C TRP A 264 -12.66 -11.33 -10.69
N LEU A 265 -13.59 -11.73 -11.57
CA LEU A 265 -14.87 -12.26 -11.15
C LEU A 265 -14.71 -13.73 -10.75
N PHE A 266 -15.13 -14.08 -9.54
CA PHE A 266 -15.15 -15.46 -9.08
C PHE A 266 -16.36 -15.73 -8.19
N GLN A 267 -17.22 -16.67 -8.60
CA GLN A 267 -18.44 -17.06 -7.87
C GLN A 267 -19.33 -15.86 -7.47
N GLY A 268 -19.37 -14.81 -8.29
CA GLY A 268 -20.18 -13.61 -8.06
C GLY A 268 -19.58 -12.57 -7.11
N ASP A 269 -18.33 -12.75 -6.66
CA ASP A 269 -17.56 -11.73 -5.93
C ASP A 269 -16.33 -11.27 -6.72
N VAL A 270 -15.74 -10.16 -6.29
CA VAL A 270 -14.57 -9.53 -6.92
C VAL A 270 -13.33 -9.84 -6.10
N ILE A 271 -12.47 -10.73 -6.59
CA ILE A 271 -11.24 -11.17 -5.92
C ILE A 271 -9.99 -10.59 -6.57
N LEU A 272 -8.90 -10.52 -5.80
CA LEU A 272 -7.69 -9.79 -6.20
C LEU A 272 -6.56 -10.70 -6.72
N GLY A 273 -5.85 -10.25 -7.76
CA GLY A 273 -4.54 -10.78 -8.17
C GLY A 273 -4.15 -10.48 -9.63
N HIS A 274 -2.86 -10.51 -9.96
CA HIS A 274 -2.36 -10.20 -11.31
C HIS A 274 -2.61 -11.32 -12.34
N ILE A 275 -2.09 -12.52 -12.04
CA ILE A 275 -2.10 -13.70 -12.92
C ILE A 275 -3.10 -14.74 -12.40
N LEU A 276 -3.06 -15.00 -11.09
CA LEU A 276 -4.00 -15.89 -10.40
C LEU A 276 -4.52 -15.17 -9.16
N PRO A 277 -5.84 -15.12 -8.96
CA PRO A 277 -6.38 -14.43 -7.81
C PRO A 277 -6.27 -15.26 -6.54
N THR A 278 -6.18 -14.57 -5.39
CA THR A 278 -6.20 -15.21 -4.07
C THR A 278 -7.64 -15.33 -3.58
N ILE A 279 -8.14 -16.56 -3.42
CA ILE A 279 -9.52 -16.82 -3.00
C ILE A 279 -9.81 -16.12 -1.67
N GLY A 280 -10.90 -15.36 -1.67
CA GLY A 280 -11.42 -14.65 -0.50
C GLY A 280 -10.74 -13.31 -0.19
N ARG A 281 -9.61 -12.95 -0.83
CA ARG A 281 -9.11 -11.58 -0.82
C ARG A 281 -9.95 -10.75 -1.79
N THR A 282 -11.01 -10.14 -1.27
CA THR A 282 -11.98 -9.39 -2.10
C THR A 282 -11.65 -7.90 -2.16
N LEU A 283 -12.06 -7.24 -3.25
CA LEU A 283 -12.00 -5.77 -3.40
C LEU A 283 -12.64 -5.06 -2.19
N ARG A 284 -13.75 -5.61 -1.70
CA ARG A 284 -14.50 -5.05 -0.58
C ARG A 284 -13.75 -5.14 0.74
N ALA A 285 -13.16 -6.29 1.07
CA ALA A 285 -12.44 -6.49 2.32
C ALA A 285 -11.12 -5.72 2.37
N GLN A 286 -10.43 -5.59 1.22
CA GLN A 286 -9.08 -5.03 1.15
C GLN A 286 -9.07 -3.52 0.91
N TYR A 287 -10.09 -2.97 0.23
CA TYR A 287 -10.15 -1.55 -0.16
C TYR A 287 -11.41 -0.85 0.33
N VAL A 288 -12.59 -1.31 -0.08
CA VAL A 288 -13.85 -0.55 0.13
C VAL A 288 -14.15 -0.36 1.62
N ASN A 289 -14.10 -1.42 2.43
CA ASN A 289 -14.42 -1.33 3.84
C ASN A 289 -13.38 -0.50 4.62
N PRO A 290 -12.05 -0.72 4.46
CA PRO A 290 -11.04 0.14 5.07
C PRO A 290 -11.20 1.62 4.67
N LEU A 291 -11.39 1.92 3.38
CA LEU A 291 -11.54 3.30 2.91
C LEU A 291 -12.77 3.95 3.50
N LYS A 292 -13.92 3.26 3.53
CA LYS A 292 -15.13 3.80 4.15
C LYS A 292 -14.88 4.13 5.62
N ALA A 293 -14.27 3.21 6.37
CA ALA A 293 -13.98 3.43 7.79
C ALA A 293 -13.06 4.65 8.02
N ILE A 294 -12.01 4.80 7.20
CA ILE A 294 -11.11 5.96 7.22
C ILE A 294 -11.88 7.25 6.97
N ILE A 295 -12.70 7.28 5.92
CA ILE A 295 -13.43 8.47 5.50
C ILE A 295 -14.49 8.86 6.54
N ASP A 296 -15.22 7.89 7.08
CA ASP A 296 -16.19 8.10 8.17
C ASP A 296 -15.47 8.74 9.39
N HIS A 297 -14.31 8.19 9.77
CA HIS A 297 -13.52 8.67 10.93
C HIS A 297 -12.94 10.07 10.73
N ASN A 298 -12.51 10.37 9.51
CA ASN A 298 -11.89 11.65 9.17
C ASN A 298 -12.90 12.76 8.83
N GLY A 299 -14.21 12.48 8.89
CA GLY A 299 -15.24 13.47 8.62
C GLY A 299 -15.44 13.76 7.12
N GLY A 300 -15.22 12.76 6.26
CA GLY A 300 -15.48 12.85 4.83
C GLY A 300 -14.26 12.89 3.92
N SER A 301 -13.04 12.71 4.45
CA SER A 301 -11.80 12.69 3.65
C SER A 301 -10.96 11.43 3.86
N VAL A 302 -10.19 11.04 2.84
CA VAL A 302 -9.18 9.98 2.99
C VAL A 302 -8.00 10.49 3.82
N TYR A 303 -7.51 11.68 3.52
CA TYR A 303 -6.37 12.30 4.21
C TYR A 303 -6.89 13.40 5.15
N LYS A 304 -6.71 13.19 6.46
CA LYS A 304 -7.10 14.17 7.47
C LYS A 304 -6.32 15.49 7.34
N SER A 305 -5.05 15.40 6.98
CA SER A 305 -4.15 16.54 6.79
C SER A 305 -4.50 17.38 5.54
N ARG A 306 -5.17 16.78 4.55
CA ARG A 306 -5.56 17.40 3.27
C ARG A 306 -6.97 16.95 2.88
N PRO A 307 -8.03 17.49 3.49
CA PRO A 307 -9.40 16.98 3.32
C PRO A 307 -9.93 16.99 1.88
N ASP A 308 -9.43 17.89 1.03
CA ASP A 308 -9.85 18.02 -0.37
C ASP A 308 -9.13 17.05 -1.33
N GLN A 309 -8.10 16.33 -0.85
CA GLN A 309 -7.36 15.39 -1.67
C GLN A 309 -8.18 14.12 -1.91
N THR A 310 -8.53 13.86 -3.17
CA THR A 310 -9.13 12.59 -3.59
C THR A 310 -8.07 11.48 -3.61
N LEU A 311 -8.50 10.28 -3.27
CA LEU A 311 -7.78 9.06 -3.60
C LEU A 311 -8.27 8.52 -4.95
N VAL A 312 -7.37 8.09 -5.83
CA VAL A 312 -7.68 7.30 -7.03
C VAL A 312 -7.63 5.82 -6.68
N LEU A 313 -8.76 5.13 -6.80
CA LEU A 313 -8.81 3.66 -6.75
C LEU A 313 -8.92 3.16 -8.19
N LEU A 314 -7.78 2.76 -8.77
CA LEU A 314 -7.71 2.17 -10.09
C LEU A 314 -8.04 0.68 -9.98
N ILE A 315 -9.03 0.21 -10.73
CA ILE A 315 -9.49 -1.16 -10.75
C ILE A 315 -9.15 -1.73 -12.13
N ASP A 316 -8.15 -2.60 -12.19
CA ASP A 316 -7.71 -3.23 -13.43
C ASP A 316 -8.45 -4.56 -13.64
N PHE A 317 -9.26 -4.61 -14.69
CA PHE A 317 -10.06 -5.76 -15.06
C PHE A 317 -9.20 -6.77 -15.83
N LYS A 318 -8.83 -7.88 -15.18
CA LYS A 318 -7.96 -8.89 -15.79
C LYS A 318 -8.64 -9.81 -16.80
N THR A 319 -9.96 -9.74 -16.92
CA THR A 319 -10.73 -10.51 -17.90
C THR A 319 -11.84 -9.67 -18.52
N SER A 320 -12.27 -10.05 -19.72
CA SER A 320 -13.41 -9.46 -20.42
C SER A 320 -14.76 -10.07 -20.01
N ASP A 321 -14.84 -10.73 -18.85
CA ASP A 321 -16.10 -11.27 -18.34
C ASP A 321 -17.10 -10.13 -18.10
N THR A 322 -18.25 -10.22 -18.76
CA THR A 322 -19.27 -9.17 -18.79
C THR A 322 -19.91 -8.90 -17.43
N GLY A 323 -19.88 -9.86 -16.51
CA GLY A 323 -20.38 -9.74 -15.16
C GLY A 323 -19.42 -9.04 -14.19
N THR A 324 -18.15 -8.85 -14.56
CA THR A 324 -17.14 -8.26 -13.68
C THR A 324 -17.51 -6.83 -13.29
N LEU A 325 -18.01 -6.03 -14.24
CA LEU A 325 -18.41 -4.65 -13.96
C LEU A 325 -19.57 -4.59 -12.95
N ASP A 326 -20.56 -5.46 -13.10
CA ASP A 326 -21.71 -5.50 -12.19
C ASP A 326 -21.29 -5.90 -10.77
N ALA A 327 -20.36 -6.85 -10.66
CA ALA A 327 -19.79 -7.26 -9.38
C ALA A 327 -18.95 -6.15 -8.74
N VAL A 328 -18.16 -5.40 -9.52
CA VAL A 328 -17.40 -4.23 -9.05
C VAL A 328 -18.34 -3.12 -8.58
N VAL A 329 -19.37 -2.78 -9.35
CA VAL A 329 -20.39 -1.80 -8.98
C VAL A 329 -21.04 -2.17 -7.65
N LYS A 330 -21.40 -3.45 -7.47
CA LYS A 330 -21.94 -3.96 -6.21
C LYS A 330 -20.94 -3.88 -5.06
N ALA A 331 -19.67 -4.21 -5.30
CA ALA A 331 -18.63 -4.13 -4.27
C ALA A 331 -18.40 -2.69 -3.78
N LEU A 332 -18.55 -1.69 -4.65
CA LEU A 332 -18.38 -0.27 -4.35
C LEU A 332 -19.59 0.38 -3.64
N ASP A 333 -20.71 -0.32 -3.53
CA ASP A 333 -21.96 0.22 -3.00
C ASP A 333 -21.84 0.87 -1.60
N PRO A 334 -21.05 0.33 -0.64
CA PRO A 334 -20.86 0.98 0.65
C PRO A 334 -20.28 2.41 0.58
N LEU A 335 -19.35 2.67 -0.35
CA LEU A 335 -18.79 4.01 -0.57
C LEU A 335 -19.78 4.91 -1.32
N ARG A 336 -20.53 4.33 -2.28
CA ARG A 336 -21.55 5.03 -3.05
C ARG A 336 -22.67 5.56 -2.16
N GLN A 337 -23.25 4.68 -1.33
CA GLN A 337 -24.34 5.04 -0.42
C GLN A 337 -23.92 6.10 0.60
N ALA A 338 -22.66 6.08 1.03
CA ALA A 338 -22.09 7.10 1.90
C ALA A 338 -21.78 8.44 1.20
N GLY A 339 -21.93 8.52 -0.13
CA GLY A 339 -21.65 9.74 -0.90
C GLY A 339 -20.17 10.04 -1.11
N TYR A 340 -19.30 9.02 -0.99
CA TYR A 340 -17.84 9.19 -1.03
C TYR A 340 -17.21 8.99 -2.41
N LEU A 341 -17.97 8.48 -3.38
CA LEU A 341 -17.48 8.29 -4.76
C LEU A 341 -17.65 9.57 -5.59
N SER A 342 -16.59 9.95 -6.30
CA SER A 342 -16.65 10.94 -7.37
C SER A 342 -17.65 10.48 -8.42
N ARG A 343 -18.42 11.41 -8.99
CA ARG A 343 -19.57 11.08 -9.84
C ARG A 343 -19.85 12.17 -10.87
N LEU A 344 -20.72 11.86 -11.83
CA LEU A 344 -21.20 12.87 -12.79
C LEU A 344 -22.52 13.48 -12.30
N GLU A 345 -22.55 14.79 -12.09
CA GLU A 345 -23.76 15.53 -11.75
C GLU A 345 -24.10 16.50 -12.89
N GLY A 346 -25.22 16.28 -13.58
CA GLY A 346 -25.64 17.15 -14.69
C GLY A 346 -24.62 17.23 -15.84
N GLY A 347 -23.82 16.18 -16.06
CA GLY A 347 -22.76 16.16 -17.07
C GLY A 347 -21.43 16.78 -16.61
N VAL A 348 -21.33 17.21 -15.34
CA VAL A 348 -20.12 17.78 -14.76
C VAL A 348 -19.52 16.80 -13.74
N PRO A 349 -18.23 16.45 -13.83
CA PRO A 349 -17.57 15.61 -12.84
C PRO A 349 -17.47 16.34 -11.50
N VAL A 350 -17.94 15.69 -10.43
CA VAL A 350 -17.84 16.17 -9.06
C VAL A 350 -16.92 15.23 -8.30
N ARG A 351 -15.75 15.77 -7.91
CA ARG A 351 -14.76 15.04 -7.13
C ARG A 351 -15.26 14.84 -5.69
N LYS A 352 -15.06 13.64 -5.14
CA LYS A 352 -15.30 13.28 -3.74
C LYS A 352 -14.04 12.63 -3.15
N ALA A 353 -14.17 11.99 -1.99
CA ALA A 353 -13.06 11.36 -1.29
C ALA A 353 -12.36 10.27 -2.13
N VAL A 354 -13.11 9.52 -2.95
CA VAL A 354 -12.58 8.44 -3.79
C VAL A 354 -13.04 8.61 -5.23
N THR A 355 -12.10 8.65 -6.16
CA THR A 355 -12.35 8.58 -7.61
C THR A 355 -12.01 7.18 -8.10
N VAL A 356 -13.02 6.44 -8.54
CA VAL A 356 -12.84 5.08 -9.07
C VAL A 356 -12.55 5.14 -10.56
N VAL A 357 -11.51 4.43 -10.99
CA VAL A 357 -11.06 4.41 -12.38
C VAL A 357 -10.94 2.96 -12.84
N ALA A 358 -11.70 2.56 -13.84
CA ALA A 358 -11.64 1.24 -14.42
C ALA A 358 -10.64 1.18 -15.58
N SER A 359 -9.77 0.17 -15.56
CA SER A 359 -8.71 -0.06 -16.54
C SER A 359 -8.73 -1.52 -17.03
N GLY A 360 -7.75 -1.88 -17.87
CA GLY A 360 -7.61 -3.22 -18.43
C GLY A 360 -8.73 -3.60 -19.39
N SER A 361 -9.38 -4.74 -19.14
CA SER A 361 -10.48 -5.27 -19.96
C SER A 361 -11.85 -4.65 -19.64
N ALA A 362 -11.88 -3.53 -18.91
CA ALA A 362 -13.12 -2.88 -18.52
C ALA A 362 -13.93 -2.43 -19.76
N PRO A 363 -15.27 -2.63 -19.77
CA PRO A 363 -16.08 -2.30 -20.95
C PRO A 363 -16.29 -0.78 -21.07
N PHE A 364 -15.44 -0.12 -21.88
CA PHE A 364 -15.48 1.33 -22.11
C PHE A 364 -16.88 1.85 -22.44
N ASP A 365 -17.61 1.19 -23.34
CA ASP A 365 -18.95 1.63 -23.77
C ASP A 365 -19.94 1.70 -22.59
N ARG A 366 -19.90 0.73 -21.67
CA ARG A 366 -20.77 0.74 -20.48
C ARG A 366 -20.37 1.84 -19.51
N ILE A 367 -19.07 2.06 -19.30
CA ILE A 367 -18.57 3.14 -18.43
C ILE A 367 -18.90 4.52 -19.01
N SER A 368 -18.71 4.69 -20.32
CA SER A 368 -18.94 5.93 -21.05
C SER A 368 -20.43 6.30 -21.19
N THR A 369 -21.31 5.29 -21.29
CA THR A 369 -22.78 5.51 -21.32
C THR A 369 -23.40 5.54 -19.93
N GLY A 370 -22.81 4.86 -18.95
CA GLY A 370 -23.35 4.65 -17.61
C GLY A 370 -24.22 3.40 -17.45
N ASP A 371 -24.20 2.49 -18.43
CA ASP A 371 -25.00 1.27 -18.40
C ASP A 371 -24.57 0.34 -17.24
N GLY A 372 -25.42 0.23 -16.23
CA GLY A 372 -25.16 -0.49 -14.99
C GLY A 372 -24.17 0.20 -14.04
N VAL A 373 -23.85 1.48 -14.25
CA VAL A 373 -22.99 2.29 -13.37
C VAL A 373 -23.82 3.43 -12.76
N PRO A 374 -24.43 3.23 -11.57
CA PRO A 374 -25.23 4.26 -10.91
C PRO A 374 -24.44 5.56 -10.73
N ASN A 375 -25.11 6.70 -10.87
CA ASN A 375 -24.51 8.04 -10.73
C ASN A 375 -23.29 8.33 -11.62
N ARG A 376 -22.93 7.45 -12.57
CA ARG A 376 -21.68 7.56 -13.35
C ARG A 376 -20.45 7.71 -12.43
N ASP A 377 -20.39 6.92 -11.36
CA ASP A 377 -19.36 7.03 -10.32
C ASP A 377 -18.14 6.13 -10.52
N ILE A 378 -17.98 5.61 -11.75
CA ILE A 378 -16.77 4.93 -12.22
C ILE A 378 -16.35 5.63 -13.51
N PHE A 379 -15.09 6.07 -13.54
CA PHE A 379 -14.45 6.67 -14.71
C PHE A 379 -13.55 5.66 -15.41
N TYR A 380 -13.12 5.97 -16.62
CA TYR A 380 -12.24 5.13 -17.42
C TYR A 380 -10.77 5.59 -17.33
N ASP A 381 -9.84 4.64 -17.45
CA ASP A 381 -8.42 4.88 -17.69
C ASP A 381 -8.17 5.06 -19.20
N ALA A 382 -8.08 6.31 -19.63
CA ALA A 382 -7.86 6.65 -21.03
C ALA A 382 -6.45 6.25 -21.50
N ASN A 383 -6.29 6.04 -22.81
CA ASN A 383 -4.97 5.81 -23.39
C ASN A 383 -4.22 7.15 -23.59
N LEU A 384 -3.23 7.41 -22.74
CA LEU A 384 -2.42 8.64 -22.76
C LEU A 384 -1.67 8.86 -24.09
N GLY A 385 -1.22 7.78 -24.74
CA GLY A 385 -0.56 7.83 -26.05
C GLY A 385 -1.52 8.06 -27.22
N ALA A 386 -2.83 8.09 -26.98
CA ALA A 386 -3.86 8.20 -28.02
C ALA A 386 -4.99 9.19 -27.65
N LEU A 387 -4.63 10.36 -27.10
CA LEU A 387 -5.59 11.39 -26.68
C LEU A 387 -6.00 12.41 -27.77
N GLY A 388 -5.48 12.30 -29.00
CA GLY A 388 -5.79 13.28 -30.06
C GLY A 388 -7.25 13.31 -30.53
N GLY A 389 -8.05 12.28 -30.21
CA GLY A 389 -9.46 12.15 -30.60
C GLY A 389 -10.47 12.73 -29.59
N THR A 390 -11.75 12.45 -29.84
CA THR A 390 -12.88 12.87 -28.97
C THR A 390 -13.43 11.75 -28.09
N THR A 391 -12.87 10.54 -28.18
CA THR A 391 -13.31 9.35 -27.42
C THR A 391 -13.26 9.59 -25.90
N TYR A 392 -12.16 10.16 -25.41
CA TYR A 392 -11.94 10.39 -23.98
C TYR A 392 -12.23 11.85 -23.62
N THR A 393 -13.03 12.02 -22.57
CA THR A 393 -13.44 13.31 -22.01
C THR A 393 -13.48 13.23 -20.49
N ALA A 394 -13.53 14.38 -19.81
CA ALA A 394 -13.70 14.43 -18.36
C ALA A 394 -15.00 13.75 -17.86
N GLN A 395 -16.02 13.58 -18.71
CA GLN A 395 -17.28 12.93 -18.32
C GLN A 395 -17.21 11.40 -18.29
N ASN A 396 -16.22 10.80 -18.95
CA ASN A 396 -16.08 9.34 -19.01
C ASN A 396 -14.74 8.84 -18.48
N SER A 397 -13.72 9.68 -18.39
CA SER A 397 -12.36 9.30 -18.00
C SER A 397 -11.85 10.21 -16.89
N TYR A 398 -10.88 9.73 -16.11
CA TYR A 398 -10.21 10.55 -15.08
C TYR A 398 -8.69 10.45 -15.17
N VAL A 399 -8.16 9.23 -15.24
CA VAL A 399 -6.73 9.00 -15.51
C VAL A 399 -6.55 8.78 -17.00
N ALA A 400 -5.41 9.19 -17.54
CA ALA A 400 -4.89 8.73 -18.80
C ALA A 400 -3.54 8.05 -18.56
N SER A 401 -3.47 6.75 -18.81
CA SER A 401 -2.27 5.92 -18.61
C SER A 401 -1.63 5.50 -19.94
N ALA A 402 -0.31 5.30 -19.94
CA ALA A 402 0.40 4.60 -21.01
C ALA A 402 1.60 3.81 -20.47
N ASP A 403 1.99 2.75 -21.19
CA ASP A 403 3.29 2.12 -21.02
C ASP A 403 4.37 3.13 -21.40
N PHE A 404 5.26 3.47 -20.46
CA PHE A 404 6.33 4.42 -20.71
C PHE A 404 7.26 3.98 -21.84
N GLN A 405 7.66 2.70 -21.87
CA GLN A 405 8.61 2.20 -22.84
C GLN A 405 8.02 2.18 -24.25
N ASP A 406 6.71 1.91 -24.37
CA ASP A 406 6.06 1.91 -25.68
C ASP A 406 5.93 3.32 -26.27
N VAL A 407 5.60 4.32 -25.45
CA VAL A 407 5.27 5.66 -25.97
C VAL A 407 6.41 6.67 -25.84
N VAL A 408 7.36 6.47 -24.94
CA VAL A 408 8.52 7.36 -24.71
C VAL A 408 9.84 6.69 -25.13
N GLY A 409 9.95 5.37 -24.96
CA GLY A 409 11.16 4.59 -25.25
C GLY A 409 12.06 4.36 -24.04
N GLU A 410 13.24 3.79 -24.27
CA GLU A 410 14.20 3.44 -23.23
C GLU A 410 14.81 4.70 -22.56
N ALA A 411 14.80 4.75 -21.24
CA ALA A 411 15.54 5.73 -20.45
C ALA A 411 16.36 4.98 -19.39
N LYS A 412 17.68 5.20 -19.34
CA LYS A 412 18.61 4.48 -18.45
C LYS A 412 19.04 5.28 -17.22
N THR A 413 18.79 6.58 -17.23
CA THR A 413 19.19 7.51 -16.17
C THR A 413 18.07 8.52 -15.93
N ALA A 414 18.19 9.33 -14.88
CA ALA A 414 17.26 10.43 -14.60
C ALA A 414 17.31 11.56 -15.65
N SER A 415 18.26 11.53 -16.60
CA SER A 415 18.39 12.53 -17.65
C SER A 415 17.60 12.13 -18.88
N LEU A 416 16.44 12.77 -19.08
CA LEU A 416 15.62 12.61 -20.28
C LEU A 416 16.23 13.39 -21.46
N THR A 417 16.19 12.80 -22.65
CA THR A 417 16.55 13.51 -23.89
C THR A 417 15.49 14.55 -24.26
N THR A 418 15.86 15.56 -25.06
CA THR A 418 14.90 16.55 -25.57
C THR A 418 13.70 15.92 -26.29
N ALA A 419 13.92 14.85 -27.04
CA ALA A 419 12.84 14.12 -27.70
C ALA A 419 11.87 13.50 -26.69
N GLN A 420 12.38 12.83 -25.65
CA GLN A 420 11.56 12.23 -24.59
C GLN A 420 10.78 13.29 -23.80
N MET A 421 11.44 14.41 -23.44
CA MET A 421 10.78 15.53 -22.75
C MET A 421 9.64 16.11 -23.59
N ASN A 422 9.84 16.26 -24.91
CA ASN A 422 8.80 16.76 -25.81
C ASN A 422 7.60 15.81 -25.90
N ILE A 423 7.85 14.49 -25.96
CA ILE A 423 6.78 13.47 -25.96
C ILE A 423 5.99 13.55 -24.66
N ILE A 424 6.67 13.51 -23.51
CA ILE A 424 6.03 13.53 -22.19
C ILE A 424 5.22 14.81 -22.02
N THR A 425 5.81 15.97 -22.31
CA THR A 425 5.13 17.27 -22.24
C THR A 425 3.87 17.28 -23.12
N ASN A 426 3.96 16.75 -24.34
CA ASN A 426 2.82 16.70 -25.25
C ASN A 426 1.69 15.79 -24.73
N HIS A 427 2.01 14.63 -24.16
CA HIS A 427 1.02 13.75 -23.55
C HIS A 427 0.35 14.39 -22.33
N VAL A 428 1.14 14.95 -21.42
CA VAL A 428 0.66 15.64 -20.21
C VAL A 428 -0.27 16.80 -20.60
N ASN A 429 0.15 17.65 -21.54
CA ASN A 429 -0.68 18.76 -22.01
C ASN A 429 -2.01 18.30 -22.62
N GLN A 430 -2.02 17.19 -23.38
CA GLN A 430 -3.25 16.64 -23.94
C GLN A 430 -4.18 16.07 -22.86
N ALA A 431 -3.63 15.40 -21.84
CA ALA A 431 -4.41 14.92 -20.70
C ALA A 431 -5.03 16.10 -19.92
N HIS A 432 -4.21 17.08 -19.56
CA HIS A 432 -4.66 18.27 -18.82
C HIS A 432 -5.67 19.11 -19.61
N ALA A 433 -5.52 19.26 -20.92
CA ALA A 433 -6.49 19.94 -21.79
C ALA A 433 -7.87 19.24 -21.80
N LYS A 434 -7.92 17.95 -21.48
CA LYS A 434 -9.15 17.16 -21.33
C LYS A 434 -9.63 17.06 -19.88
N GLY A 435 -8.93 17.69 -18.93
CA GLY A 435 -9.22 17.59 -17.50
C GLY A 435 -8.86 16.23 -16.88
N LEU A 436 -7.97 15.47 -17.53
CA LEU A 436 -7.50 14.16 -17.07
C LEU A 436 -6.14 14.29 -16.38
N VAL A 437 -5.82 13.34 -15.52
CA VAL A 437 -4.49 13.24 -14.89
C VAL A 437 -3.62 12.22 -15.64
N ALA A 438 -2.35 12.53 -15.85
CA ALA A 438 -1.41 11.69 -16.60
C ALA A 438 -0.67 10.69 -15.69
N ARG A 439 -0.56 9.45 -16.16
CA ARG A 439 0.20 8.37 -15.50
C ARG A 439 1.02 7.59 -16.53
N TYR A 440 2.21 7.18 -16.14
CA TYR A 440 3.00 6.19 -16.88
C TYR A 440 3.22 4.94 -16.03
N TRP A 441 3.04 3.76 -16.62
CA TRP A 441 3.40 2.48 -16.02
C TRP A 441 4.57 1.83 -16.78
N ASN A 442 5.11 0.72 -16.26
CA ASN A 442 6.31 0.06 -16.80
C ASN A 442 7.52 1.00 -16.92
N LEU A 443 7.73 1.84 -15.91
CA LEU A 443 8.87 2.75 -15.84
C LEU A 443 10.20 1.96 -15.83
N PRO A 444 11.23 2.40 -16.60
CA PRO A 444 12.58 1.82 -16.52
C PRO A 444 13.21 1.86 -15.13
N GLY A 445 12.79 2.81 -14.29
CA GLY A 445 13.14 2.86 -12.88
C GLY A 445 12.65 4.12 -12.18
N GLU A 446 12.63 4.08 -10.86
CA GLU A 446 12.11 5.16 -10.00
C GLU A 446 13.03 6.39 -9.95
N TYR A 447 14.22 6.33 -10.56
CA TYR A 447 15.06 7.50 -10.82
C TYR A 447 14.43 8.48 -11.82
N LEU A 448 13.34 8.09 -12.50
CA LEU A 448 12.57 8.96 -13.39
C LEU A 448 11.48 9.75 -12.67
N TRP A 449 11.23 9.53 -11.38
CA TRP A 449 10.11 10.19 -10.71
C TRP A 449 10.24 11.71 -10.65
N GLU A 450 11.38 12.23 -10.19
CA GLU A 450 11.62 13.67 -10.14
C GLU A 450 11.54 14.37 -11.52
N PRO A 451 12.16 13.86 -12.60
CA PRO A 451 11.99 14.47 -13.92
C PRO A 451 10.57 14.31 -14.50
N LEU A 452 9.85 13.22 -14.20
CA LEU A 452 8.46 13.06 -14.62
C LEU A 452 7.52 14.03 -13.91
N GLU A 453 7.69 14.19 -12.59
CA GLU A 453 6.96 15.17 -11.78
C GLU A 453 7.22 16.59 -12.28
N ALA A 454 8.50 16.93 -12.57
CA ALA A 454 8.86 18.23 -13.12
C ALA A 454 8.22 18.52 -14.49
N LEU A 455 7.86 17.49 -15.26
CA LEU A 455 7.15 17.59 -16.53
C LEU A 455 5.61 17.54 -16.37
N GLY A 456 5.11 17.50 -15.15
CA GLY A 456 3.68 17.56 -14.84
C GLY A 456 2.95 16.22 -14.87
N VAL A 457 3.66 15.09 -14.77
CA VAL A 457 3.00 13.79 -14.55
C VAL A 457 2.38 13.77 -13.16
N ASP A 458 1.08 13.46 -13.10
CA ASP A 458 0.28 13.61 -11.88
C ASP A 458 0.33 12.39 -10.94
N LEU A 459 0.53 11.19 -11.50
CA LEU A 459 0.56 9.92 -10.78
C LEU A 459 1.84 9.13 -11.14
N LEU A 460 2.79 9.11 -10.22
CA LEU A 460 4.05 8.38 -10.32
C LEU A 460 3.85 6.92 -9.89
N ASN A 461 4.08 5.99 -10.81
CA ASN A 461 3.91 4.56 -10.54
C ASN A 461 4.95 4.07 -9.52
N ALA A 462 4.48 3.62 -8.36
CA ALA A 462 5.28 3.19 -7.24
C ALA A 462 5.14 1.68 -6.98
N ASP A 463 6.19 0.94 -7.33
CA ASP A 463 6.34 -0.48 -6.98
C ASP A 463 7.03 -0.63 -5.61
N ASN A 464 7.90 0.32 -5.23
CA ASN A 464 8.61 0.33 -3.96
C ASN A 464 8.25 1.57 -3.13
N LEU A 465 7.21 1.43 -2.30
CA LEU A 465 6.63 2.52 -1.50
C LEU A 465 7.64 3.31 -0.64
N PRO A 466 8.66 2.72 0.01
CA PRO A 466 9.70 3.47 0.71
C PRO A 466 10.36 4.59 -0.11
N ASN A 467 10.45 4.45 -1.43
CA ASN A 467 11.11 5.45 -2.27
C ASN A 467 10.32 6.75 -2.38
N THR A 468 9.02 6.74 -2.02
CA THR A 468 8.15 7.92 -2.06
C THR A 468 8.59 8.99 -1.06
N ALA A 469 9.46 8.65 -0.11
CA ALA A 469 10.13 9.60 0.78
C ALA A 469 10.90 10.70 0.02
N ARG A 470 11.25 10.51 -1.26
CA ARG A 470 11.89 11.56 -2.07
C ARG A 470 10.90 12.59 -2.61
N ILE A 471 9.63 12.21 -2.80
CA ILE A 471 8.67 12.97 -3.58
C ILE A 471 7.97 14.03 -2.72
N PRO A 472 7.89 15.29 -3.19
CA PRO A 472 7.16 16.36 -2.51
C PRO A 472 5.76 15.94 -2.03
N ARG A 473 5.38 16.43 -0.83
CA ARG A 473 4.02 16.29 -0.32
C ARG A 473 3.12 17.41 -0.84
N LEU A 474 1.84 17.11 -1.05
CA LEU A 474 0.82 17.98 -1.67
C LEU A 474 0.10 18.93 -0.72
#